data_AF-A0A7V8NW30-F1
#
_entry.id   AF-A0A7V8NW30-F1
#
_cell.length_a   1.000
_cell.length_b   1.000
_cell.length_c   1.000
_cell.angle_alpha   90.00
_cell.angle_beta   90.00
_cell.angle_gamma   90.00
#
_symmetry.space_group_name_H-M   'P 1'
#
loop_
_entity.id
_entity.type
_entity.pdbx_description
1 polymer ?
#
loop_
_entity_poly.entity_id
_entity_poly.type
_entity_poly.pdbx_seq_one_letter_code
_entity_poly.pdbx_strand_id
1 'polypeptide(L)'
;YLEPAVSSDGHRWLTNSYTTEFEDTHWPASYGGRRGDAGDNPNIFLPYPGRLGFTDANSSPAPEDYNQHGGIYLHLIRNGKSFINFGNGYEFAEVDEDGRTDPTGIRNHVNVPMEKVVRENSDHLFPEFNTAIPDAPLPEDPGRFSRFGRFKQVFESHYVDGVHNVCSLPAYVDLYYPNDHGGGPFDIHPGGPAWSYTRFVQDNDAALGMTVDLISHSPCWKDTVIFVVEDDVQNGLDHRNGERSIFLAIGPWVKHQYLGKQHYSLASIFKTVNLILGLPPLNQYDLAATDLRDMFTDSPDYTPYNFQTVVYAKGASKAWIELASHIDFRRPDADEVKLRTAIMKSEGLPRPPH
;
A
#
# COMPACT_ATOMS: atom_id res chain seq x y z
N TYR A 1 14.01 6.36 12.52
CA TYR A 1 13.02 5.76 11.63
C TYR A 1 12.55 4.49 12.31
N LEU A 2 11.24 4.37 12.47
CA LEU A 2 10.62 3.13 12.91
C LEU A 2 9.83 2.71 11.67
N GLU A 3 10.53 2.04 10.77
CA GLU A 3 9.98 1.48 9.54
C GLU A 3 10.40 0.00 9.47
N PRO A 4 9.55 -0.85 8.92
CA PRO A 4 9.82 -2.26 8.72
C PRO A 4 10.96 -2.49 7.74
N ALA A 5 11.72 -3.57 7.96
CA ALA A 5 12.89 -3.88 7.16
C ALA A 5 12.59 -4.82 5.99
N VAL A 6 11.61 -5.72 6.17
CA VAL A 6 11.18 -6.69 5.15
C VAL A 6 9.66 -6.87 5.18
N SER A 7 9.14 -7.56 4.16
CA SER A 7 7.69 -7.59 3.93
C SER A 7 6.93 -8.27 5.06
N SER A 8 7.54 -9.27 5.70
CA SER A 8 6.89 -9.97 6.82
C SER A 8 6.58 -9.03 7.99
N ASP A 9 7.56 -8.30 8.54
CA ASP A 9 7.28 -7.32 9.59
C ASP A 9 6.47 -6.14 9.06
N GLY A 10 6.72 -5.75 7.82
CA GLY A 10 6.01 -4.69 7.09
C GLY A 10 4.50 -4.82 7.13
N HIS A 11 3.96 -5.95 6.68
CA HIS A 11 2.53 -6.16 6.67
C HIS A 11 1.89 -6.21 8.07
N ARG A 12 2.61 -6.69 9.10
CA ARG A 12 2.12 -6.61 10.49
C ARG A 12 2.03 -5.15 10.91
N TRP A 13 3.04 -4.36 10.59
CA TRP A 13 3.06 -2.95 10.94
C TRP A 13 1.97 -2.18 10.20
N LEU A 14 1.67 -2.49 8.94
CA LEU A 14 0.54 -1.92 8.18
C LEU A 14 -0.84 -2.18 8.81
N THR A 15 -0.96 -3.18 9.69
CA THR A 15 -2.19 -3.45 10.46
C THR A 15 -2.11 -2.95 11.91
N ASN A 16 -1.14 -2.08 12.23
CA ASN A 16 -0.84 -1.60 13.58
C ASN A 16 -0.57 -2.74 14.57
N SER A 17 0.01 -3.84 14.07
CA SER A 17 0.44 -4.97 14.86
C SER A 17 1.96 -4.90 15.00
N TYR A 18 2.42 -4.55 16.21
CA TYR A 18 3.85 -4.59 16.52
C TYR A 18 4.28 -6.04 16.71
N THR A 19 5.35 -6.39 16.02
CA THR A 19 5.86 -7.75 15.86
C THR A 19 6.62 -8.22 17.09
N THR A 20 6.70 -9.55 17.24
CA THR A 20 7.50 -10.15 18.32
C THR A 20 8.98 -10.13 17.98
N GLU A 21 9.85 -10.29 18.99
CA GLU A 21 11.29 -10.50 18.74
C GLU A 21 11.55 -11.71 17.83
N PHE A 22 10.66 -12.71 17.87
CA PHE A 22 10.76 -13.85 16.96
C PHE A 22 10.62 -13.40 15.51
N GLU A 23 9.57 -12.64 15.19
CA GLU A 23 9.29 -12.10 13.85
C GLU A 23 10.45 -11.17 13.39
N ASP A 24 10.83 -10.18 14.20
CA ASP A 24 11.86 -9.19 13.87
C ASP A 24 13.25 -9.80 13.65
N THR A 25 13.54 -10.96 14.24
CA THR A 25 14.84 -11.64 14.07
C THR A 25 14.80 -12.82 13.12
N HIS A 26 13.64 -13.44 12.91
CA HIS A 26 13.48 -14.57 12.02
C HIS A 26 13.57 -14.12 10.56
N TRP A 27 12.80 -13.11 10.17
CA TRP A 27 12.63 -12.75 8.76
C TRP A 27 13.83 -12.14 8.09
N PRO A 28 14.53 -11.17 8.71
CA PRO A 28 15.79 -10.68 8.13
C PRO A 28 16.83 -11.80 7.96
N ALA A 29 16.85 -12.80 8.86
CA ALA A 29 17.75 -13.94 8.75
C ALA A 29 17.32 -14.93 7.64
N SER A 30 16.02 -15.16 7.47
CA SER A 30 15.46 -15.99 6.39
C SER A 30 15.73 -15.37 5.02
N TYR A 31 15.39 -14.08 4.85
CA TYR A 31 15.63 -13.31 3.61
C TYR A 31 17.11 -13.22 3.26
N GLY A 32 17.98 -13.11 4.28
CA GLY A 32 19.43 -13.14 4.10
C GLY A 32 20.02 -14.54 3.79
N GLY A 33 19.19 -15.57 3.65
CA GLY A 33 19.60 -16.96 3.40
C GLY A 33 20.35 -17.62 4.56
N ARG A 34 20.21 -17.08 5.77
CA ARG A 34 20.84 -17.60 7.01
C ARG A 34 19.91 -18.53 7.78
N ARG A 35 18.62 -18.50 7.47
CA ARG A 35 17.60 -19.46 7.87
C ARG A 35 16.90 -19.98 6.62
N GLY A 36 16.34 -21.18 6.73
CA GLY A 36 15.73 -21.90 5.61
C GLY A 36 14.61 -22.77 6.13
N ASP A 37 13.74 -22.19 6.92
CA ASP A 37 12.63 -22.85 7.60
C ASP A 37 11.30 -22.12 7.39
N ALA A 38 11.22 -21.21 6.41
CA ALA A 38 9.99 -20.56 5.94
C ALA A 38 9.38 -21.30 4.73
N GLY A 39 8.08 -21.09 4.52
CA GLY A 39 7.28 -21.70 3.46
C GLY A 39 7.06 -23.21 3.68
N ASP A 40 6.83 -23.94 2.58
CA ASP A 40 6.43 -25.34 2.58
C ASP A 40 7.42 -26.27 1.85
N ASN A 41 8.67 -25.83 1.68
CA ASN A 41 9.67 -26.59 0.92
C ASN A 41 9.82 -28.03 1.47
N PRO A 42 9.47 -29.06 0.68
CA PRO A 42 9.42 -30.42 1.17
C PRO A 42 10.77 -30.92 1.66
N ASN A 43 11.89 -30.45 1.12
CA ASN A 43 13.21 -30.87 1.58
C ASN A 43 13.51 -30.46 3.03
N ILE A 44 12.85 -29.40 3.52
CA ILE A 44 12.99 -28.90 4.88
C ILE A 44 12.01 -29.61 5.82
N PHE A 45 10.77 -29.84 5.37
CA PHE A 45 9.70 -30.33 6.25
C PHE A 45 9.46 -31.84 6.20
N LEU A 46 9.84 -32.54 5.12
CA LEU A 46 9.69 -34.02 5.01
C LEU A 46 10.26 -34.79 6.22
N PRO A 47 11.39 -34.41 6.84
CA PRO A 47 11.92 -35.10 8.02
C PRO A 47 11.07 -34.93 9.30
N TYR A 48 10.06 -34.05 9.31
CA TYR A 48 9.25 -33.70 10.48
C TYR A 48 7.78 -34.09 10.26
N PRO A 49 7.38 -35.33 10.61
CA PRO A 49 6.02 -35.81 10.38
C PRO A 49 4.95 -34.87 10.93
N GLY A 50 3.99 -34.50 10.08
CA GLY A 50 2.88 -33.61 10.44
C GLY A 50 3.14 -32.12 10.27
N ARG A 51 4.38 -31.69 9.99
CA ARG A 51 4.69 -30.31 9.60
C ARG A 51 4.58 -30.21 8.08
N LEU A 52 3.67 -29.37 7.61
CA LEU A 52 3.44 -29.11 6.18
C LEU A 52 4.15 -27.85 5.69
N GLY A 53 4.55 -26.98 6.62
CA GLY A 53 5.29 -25.76 6.37
C GLY A 53 5.52 -25.00 7.67
N PHE A 54 5.96 -23.77 7.52
CA PHE A 54 6.03 -22.74 8.53
C PHE A 54 5.81 -21.41 7.83
N THR A 55 5.13 -20.46 8.49
CA THR A 55 4.74 -19.16 7.91
C THR A 55 5.81 -18.61 6.96
N ASP A 56 5.37 -17.96 5.88
CA ASP A 56 6.17 -17.21 4.90
C ASP A 56 5.92 -15.70 5.06
N ALA A 57 6.53 -14.87 4.21
CA ALA A 57 6.09 -13.49 4.01
C ALA A 57 4.62 -13.48 3.58
N ASN A 58 3.78 -12.78 4.34
CA ASN A 58 2.34 -12.70 4.10
C ASN A 58 1.78 -11.51 4.88
N SER A 59 0.50 -11.17 4.75
CA SER A 59 -0.13 -10.08 5.52
C SER A 59 -1.08 -10.51 6.62
N SER A 60 -1.24 -11.82 6.86
CA SER A 60 -2.02 -12.37 7.97
C SER A 60 -1.18 -12.51 9.26
N PRO A 61 -1.64 -11.98 10.41
CA PRO A 61 -0.91 -12.13 11.66
C PRO A 61 -0.88 -13.61 12.09
N ALA A 62 0.31 -14.12 12.39
CA ALA A 62 0.45 -15.44 13.00
C ALA A 62 -0.09 -15.42 14.44
N PRO A 63 -0.50 -16.57 15.02
CA PRO A 63 -0.98 -16.61 16.41
C PRO A 63 -0.04 -15.94 17.43
N GLU A 64 1.27 -16.02 17.20
CA GLU A 64 2.31 -15.36 17.99
C GLU A 64 2.39 -13.84 17.82
N ASP A 65 1.92 -13.29 16.69
CA ASP A 65 1.90 -11.85 16.40
C ASP A 65 0.74 -11.12 17.11
N TYR A 66 -0.19 -11.86 17.72
CA TYR A 66 -1.35 -11.26 18.36
C TYR A 66 -1.01 -10.50 19.63
N ASN A 67 -1.01 -9.17 19.48
CA ASN A 67 -0.93 -8.26 20.60
C ASN A 67 -2.17 -8.35 21.51
N GLN A 68 -1.99 -8.05 22.80
CA GLN A 68 -3.05 -8.10 23.82
C GLN A 68 -4.32 -7.31 23.40
N HIS A 69 -4.14 -6.20 22.69
CA HIS A 69 -5.22 -5.36 22.19
C HIS A 69 -5.52 -5.55 20.68
N GLY A 70 -4.91 -6.53 20.02
CA GLY A 70 -5.01 -6.73 18.56
C GLY A 70 -4.42 -5.59 17.75
N GLY A 71 -4.63 -5.61 16.44
CA GLY A 71 -4.26 -4.54 15.52
C GLY A 71 -5.39 -3.52 15.28
N ILE A 72 -5.24 -2.72 14.23
CA ILE A 72 -6.13 -1.60 13.88
C ILE A 72 -7.58 -2.04 13.69
N TYR A 73 -7.83 -3.19 13.04
CA TYR A 73 -9.19 -3.66 12.76
C TYR A 73 -10.01 -3.92 14.03
N LEU A 74 -9.39 -4.60 15.00
CA LEU A 74 -10.03 -4.89 16.27
C LEU A 74 -10.20 -3.62 17.11
N HIS A 75 -9.25 -2.70 17.04
CA HIS A 75 -9.34 -1.38 17.66
C HIS A 75 -10.52 -0.56 17.13
N LEU A 76 -10.71 -0.53 15.81
CA LEU A 76 -11.82 0.15 15.15
C LEU A 76 -13.17 -0.39 15.62
N ILE A 77 -13.38 -1.71 15.53
CA ILE A 77 -14.65 -2.35 15.90
C ILE A 77 -14.97 -2.15 17.38
N ARG A 78 -13.99 -2.27 18.28
CA ARG A 78 -14.19 -2.05 19.72
C ARG A 78 -14.63 -0.63 20.05
N ASN A 79 -14.31 0.34 19.20
CA ASN A 79 -14.71 1.73 19.35
C ASN A 79 -15.85 2.14 18.40
N GLY A 80 -16.59 1.16 17.87
CA GLY A 80 -17.79 1.40 17.06
C GLY A 80 -17.51 2.04 15.69
N LYS A 81 -16.30 1.86 15.14
CA LYS A 81 -15.95 2.29 13.78
C LYS A 81 -16.02 1.11 12.83
N SER A 82 -16.70 1.29 11.70
CA SER A 82 -16.73 0.30 10.63
C SER A 82 -15.48 0.40 9.76
N PHE A 83 -15.10 -0.72 9.16
CA PHE A 83 -14.05 -0.75 8.15
C PHE A 83 -14.42 -1.72 7.02
N ILE A 84 -13.74 -1.60 5.88
CA ILE A 84 -13.71 -2.61 4.82
C ILE A 84 -12.25 -2.79 4.40
N ASN A 85 -11.88 -4.04 4.14
CA ASN A 85 -10.50 -4.42 3.85
C ASN A 85 -10.38 -5.07 2.47
N PHE A 86 -9.35 -4.66 1.74
CA PHE A 86 -8.96 -5.10 0.41
C PHE A 86 -7.47 -5.47 0.38
N GLY A 87 -7.04 -6.27 1.35
CA GLY A 87 -5.85 -7.11 1.19
C GLY A 87 -5.12 -7.45 2.49
N ASN A 88 -4.83 -6.45 3.34
CA ASN A 88 -4.02 -6.66 4.53
C ASN A 88 -4.75 -7.52 5.59
N GLY A 89 -4.03 -8.31 6.38
CA GLY A 89 -4.62 -9.16 7.42
C GLY A 89 -5.24 -10.47 6.92
N TYR A 90 -5.28 -10.73 5.60
CA TYR A 90 -5.82 -11.98 5.04
C TYR A 90 -5.06 -12.56 3.86
N GLU A 91 -3.90 -12.01 3.50
CA GLU A 91 -2.95 -12.72 2.63
C GLU A 91 -2.27 -13.80 3.45
N PHE A 92 -2.46 -15.06 3.05
CA PHE A 92 -1.98 -16.20 3.81
C PHE A 92 -0.64 -16.73 3.31
N ALA A 93 0.16 -17.27 4.22
CA ALA A 93 1.34 -18.07 3.87
C ALA A 93 0.96 -19.45 3.33
N GLU A 94 1.94 -20.16 2.74
CA GLU A 94 1.81 -21.54 2.26
C GLU A 94 0.83 -21.69 1.09
N VAL A 95 1.08 -20.90 0.07
CA VAL A 95 0.19 -20.71 -1.08
C VAL A 95 0.94 -20.89 -2.40
N ASP A 96 0.21 -21.32 -3.43
CA ASP A 96 0.61 -21.05 -4.82
C ASP A 96 0.17 -19.63 -5.23
N GLU A 97 1.04 -18.90 -5.93
CA GLU A 97 0.81 -17.52 -6.42
C GLU A 97 1.05 -17.41 -7.94
N ASP A 98 0.67 -18.42 -8.71
CA ASP A 98 0.86 -18.43 -10.16
C ASP A 98 -0.38 -17.95 -10.94
N GLY A 99 -0.27 -17.75 -12.26
CA GLY A 99 -1.39 -17.29 -13.09
C GLY A 99 -2.62 -18.22 -13.14
N ARG A 100 -2.61 -19.39 -12.48
CA ARG A 100 -3.75 -20.31 -12.36
C ARG A 100 -4.60 -20.03 -11.11
N THR A 101 -4.21 -19.09 -10.26
CA THR A 101 -4.94 -18.72 -9.05
C THR A 101 -5.86 -17.50 -9.24
N ASP A 102 -6.02 -17.03 -10.48
CA ASP A 102 -7.05 -16.08 -10.84
C ASP A 102 -8.47 -16.57 -10.46
N PRO A 103 -9.37 -15.69 -9.97
CA PRO A 103 -9.14 -14.27 -9.70
C PRO A 103 -8.71 -13.97 -8.25
N THR A 104 -8.59 -14.96 -7.37
CA THR A 104 -8.35 -14.73 -5.93
C THR A 104 -6.88 -14.45 -5.60
N GLY A 105 -5.95 -14.75 -6.50
CA GLY A 105 -4.53 -14.48 -6.33
C GLY A 105 -3.75 -15.63 -5.68
N ILE A 106 -4.36 -16.41 -4.80
CA ILE A 106 -3.68 -17.50 -4.10
C ILE A 106 -4.42 -18.83 -4.15
N ARG A 107 -3.69 -19.92 -3.86
CA ARG A 107 -4.26 -21.22 -3.50
C ARG A 107 -3.55 -21.79 -2.28
N ASN A 108 -4.28 -21.84 -1.17
CA ASN A 108 -3.79 -22.37 0.10
C ASN A 108 -3.47 -23.88 0.05
N HIS A 109 -2.31 -24.26 0.57
CA HIS A 109 -1.93 -25.66 0.79
C HIS A 109 -2.39 -26.19 2.15
N VAL A 110 -2.53 -25.28 3.12
CA VAL A 110 -2.97 -25.57 4.48
C VAL A 110 -4.01 -24.56 4.96
N ASN A 111 -4.73 -24.89 6.04
CA ASN A 111 -5.64 -23.94 6.66
C ASN A 111 -4.84 -22.99 7.57
N VAL A 112 -4.91 -21.69 7.30
CA VAL A 112 -4.34 -20.63 8.14
C VAL A 112 -5.48 -19.96 8.94
N PRO A 113 -5.33 -19.74 10.26
CA PRO A 113 -6.33 -19.03 11.04
C PRO A 113 -6.44 -17.57 10.60
N MET A 114 -7.65 -17.02 10.71
CA MET A 114 -7.96 -15.65 10.30
C MET A 114 -8.76 -14.96 11.40
N GLU A 115 -8.47 -13.68 11.65
CA GLU A 115 -9.32 -12.86 12.52
C GLU A 115 -10.76 -12.87 12.03
N LYS A 116 -11.69 -13.18 12.93
CA LYS A 116 -13.13 -13.10 12.62
C LYS A 116 -13.50 -11.69 12.13
N VAL A 117 -12.96 -10.63 12.74
CA VAL A 117 -13.25 -9.25 12.35
C VAL A 117 -12.73 -8.92 10.95
N VAL A 118 -11.55 -9.40 10.58
CA VAL A 118 -11.03 -9.23 9.20
C VAL A 118 -11.92 -10.03 8.25
N ARG A 119 -12.29 -11.27 8.59
CA ARG A 119 -13.13 -12.13 7.74
C ARG A 119 -14.47 -11.48 7.43
N GLU A 120 -15.14 -10.94 8.44
CA GLU A 120 -16.47 -10.36 8.30
C GLU A 120 -16.47 -9.00 7.58
N ASN A 121 -15.30 -8.36 7.42
CA ASN A 121 -15.17 -7.01 6.89
C ASN A 121 -14.11 -6.93 5.76
N SER A 122 -13.93 -8.01 4.98
CA SER A 122 -13.05 -8.01 3.80
C SER A 122 -13.81 -8.37 2.54
N ASP A 123 -13.37 -7.83 1.41
CA ASP A 123 -13.86 -8.28 0.11
C ASP A 123 -13.13 -9.57 -0.31
N HIS A 124 -13.76 -10.73 -0.11
CA HIS A 124 -13.15 -12.04 -0.42
C HIS A 124 -12.93 -12.33 -1.92
N LEU A 125 -13.27 -11.39 -2.81
CA LEU A 125 -12.98 -11.48 -4.24
C LEU A 125 -11.89 -10.48 -4.66
N PHE A 126 -11.43 -9.63 -3.74
CA PHE A 126 -10.27 -8.81 -3.97
C PHE A 126 -9.03 -9.69 -3.86
N PRO A 127 -8.19 -9.73 -4.90
CA PRO A 127 -7.06 -10.65 -4.94
C PRO A 127 -6.05 -10.36 -3.85
N GLU A 128 -5.55 -11.44 -3.27
CA GLU A 128 -4.37 -11.41 -2.39
C GLU A 128 -3.09 -11.11 -3.19
N PHE A 129 -1.91 -11.16 -2.57
CA PHE A 129 -0.64 -10.91 -3.24
C PHE A 129 -0.44 -11.91 -4.38
N ASN A 130 -0.24 -11.38 -5.59
CA ASN A 130 0.06 -12.14 -6.80
C ASN A 130 0.42 -11.16 -7.93
N THR A 131 1.66 -11.21 -8.40
CA THR A 131 2.18 -10.33 -9.46
C THR A 131 1.65 -10.66 -10.85
N ALA A 132 0.96 -11.79 -11.05
CA ALA A 132 0.27 -12.16 -12.30
C ALA A 132 -1.09 -11.46 -12.47
N ILE A 133 -1.57 -10.78 -11.43
CA ILE A 133 -2.80 -9.99 -11.47
C ILE A 133 -2.44 -8.52 -11.58
N PRO A 134 -2.93 -7.80 -12.61
CA PRO A 134 -2.65 -6.38 -12.74
C PRO A 134 -3.39 -5.56 -11.68
N ASP A 135 -2.76 -4.49 -11.21
CA ASP A 135 -3.35 -3.54 -10.28
C ASP A 135 -4.32 -2.62 -11.00
N ALA A 136 -3.95 -2.16 -12.20
CA ALA A 136 -4.79 -1.32 -13.04
C ALA A 136 -5.38 -2.10 -14.23
N PRO A 137 -6.49 -1.64 -14.83
CA PRO A 137 -6.95 -2.15 -16.11
C PRO A 137 -5.90 -1.93 -17.20
N LEU A 138 -5.56 -3.00 -17.93
CA LEU A 138 -4.55 -2.95 -18.98
C LEU A 138 -5.14 -2.45 -20.30
N PRO A 139 -4.58 -1.40 -20.94
CA PRO A 139 -5.04 -0.95 -22.25
C PRO A 139 -4.95 -2.03 -23.34
N GLU A 140 -3.94 -2.89 -23.26
CA GLU A 140 -3.70 -4.01 -24.16
C GLU A 140 -4.61 -5.22 -23.93
N ASP A 141 -5.23 -5.33 -22.76
CA ASP A 141 -6.22 -6.37 -22.43
C ASP A 141 -7.35 -5.80 -21.54
N PRO A 142 -8.29 -5.02 -22.12
CA PRO A 142 -9.31 -4.30 -21.34
C PRO A 142 -10.31 -5.21 -20.61
N GLY A 143 -10.38 -6.49 -20.97
CA GLY A 143 -11.24 -7.48 -20.32
C GLY A 143 -10.59 -8.18 -19.13
N ARG A 144 -9.28 -7.96 -18.91
CA ARG A 144 -8.53 -8.55 -17.81
C ARG A 144 -9.05 -8.03 -16.47
N PHE A 145 -9.22 -8.96 -15.53
CA PHE A 145 -9.50 -8.62 -14.15
C PHE A 145 -8.33 -7.82 -13.55
N SER A 146 -8.62 -6.79 -12.77
CA SER A 146 -7.61 -5.98 -12.05
C SER A 146 -8.08 -5.64 -10.65
N ARG A 147 -7.12 -5.39 -9.73
CA ARG A 147 -7.42 -4.99 -8.34
C ARG A 147 -8.22 -3.69 -8.28
N PHE A 148 -7.81 -2.66 -9.03
CA PHE A 148 -8.59 -1.43 -9.14
C PHE A 148 -9.99 -1.69 -9.72
N GLY A 149 -10.10 -2.54 -10.75
CA GLY A 149 -11.40 -2.91 -11.32
C GLY A 149 -12.35 -3.51 -10.28
N ARG A 150 -11.83 -4.39 -9.41
CA ARG A 150 -12.61 -4.97 -8.30
C ARG A 150 -12.96 -3.94 -7.23
N PHE A 151 -11.99 -3.13 -6.79
CA PHE A 151 -12.25 -2.06 -5.83
C PHE A 151 -13.31 -1.10 -6.34
N LYS A 152 -13.19 -0.62 -7.59
CA LYS A 152 -14.17 0.25 -8.25
C LYS A 152 -15.56 -0.36 -8.26
N GLN A 153 -15.67 -1.64 -8.64
CA GLN A 153 -16.94 -2.34 -8.65
C GLN A 153 -17.61 -2.30 -7.28
N VAL A 154 -16.89 -2.68 -6.22
CA VAL A 154 -17.42 -2.72 -4.85
C VAL A 154 -17.77 -1.32 -4.34
N PHE A 155 -16.88 -0.35 -4.59
CA PHE A 155 -17.06 1.05 -4.21
C PHE A 155 -18.35 1.62 -4.80
N GLU A 156 -18.54 1.50 -6.11
CA GLU A 156 -19.71 2.05 -6.81
C GLU A 156 -21.01 1.30 -6.47
N SER A 157 -20.96 -0.01 -6.21
CA SER A 157 -22.18 -0.79 -5.95
C SER A 157 -22.64 -0.78 -4.50
N HIS A 158 -21.74 -0.53 -3.53
CA HIS A 158 -22.06 -0.61 -2.10
C HIS A 158 -21.90 0.69 -1.32
N TYR A 159 -21.01 1.59 -1.77
CA TYR A 159 -20.57 2.73 -0.95
C TYR A 159 -20.91 4.09 -1.55
N VAL A 160 -21.40 4.14 -2.79
CA VAL A 160 -21.78 5.39 -3.45
C VAL A 160 -23.16 5.25 -4.09
N ASP A 161 -24.04 6.18 -3.73
CA ASP A 161 -25.26 6.45 -4.49
C ASP A 161 -25.07 7.77 -5.25
N GLY A 162 -24.65 7.66 -6.51
CA GLY A 162 -24.43 8.82 -7.37
C GLY A 162 -25.71 9.57 -7.74
N VAL A 163 -26.89 8.92 -7.67
CA VAL A 163 -28.17 9.54 -8.00
C VAL A 163 -28.61 10.47 -6.87
N HIS A 164 -28.44 10.04 -5.62
CA HIS A 164 -28.80 10.82 -4.43
C HIS A 164 -27.63 11.58 -3.83
N ASN A 165 -26.43 11.49 -4.41
CA ASN A 165 -25.20 12.10 -3.93
C ASN A 165 -24.87 11.70 -2.48
N VAL A 166 -24.97 10.40 -2.18
CA VAL A 166 -24.73 9.83 -0.84
C VAL A 166 -23.47 8.99 -0.85
N CYS A 167 -22.65 9.18 0.19
CA CYS A 167 -21.51 8.31 0.52
C CYS A 167 -21.88 7.44 1.73
N SER A 168 -21.63 6.13 1.63
CA SER A 168 -21.76 5.15 2.71
C SER A 168 -20.46 4.37 2.93
N LEU A 169 -19.32 4.94 2.54
CA LEU A 169 -18.00 4.36 2.78
C LEU A 169 -17.74 4.18 4.29
N PRO A 170 -17.13 3.06 4.73
CA PRO A 170 -16.75 2.87 6.13
C PRO A 170 -15.76 3.92 6.63
N ALA A 171 -15.62 4.00 7.96
CA ALA A 171 -14.72 4.97 8.59
C ALA A 171 -13.23 4.71 8.29
N TYR A 172 -12.88 3.48 7.89
CA TYR A 172 -11.55 3.07 7.50
C TYR A 172 -11.63 2.12 6.30
N VAL A 173 -10.77 2.33 5.31
CA VAL A 173 -10.61 1.45 4.15
C VAL A 173 -9.15 1.05 4.08
N ASP A 174 -8.90 -0.25 4.07
CA ASP A 174 -7.57 -0.81 3.81
C ASP A 174 -7.53 -1.32 2.37
N LEU A 175 -6.53 -0.92 1.61
CA LEU A 175 -6.40 -1.23 0.19
C LEU A 175 -4.92 -1.26 -0.16
N TYR A 176 -4.44 -2.40 -0.68
CA TYR A 176 -3.10 -2.48 -1.23
C TYR A 176 -3.13 -2.71 -2.75
N TYR A 177 -2.01 -2.35 -3.37
CA TYR A 177 -1.64 -2.65 -4.74
C TYR A 177 -0.21 -3.17 -4.69
N PRO A 178 0.06 -4.46 -4.97
CA PRO A 178 1.37 -5.05 -4.69
C PRO A 178 2.32 -5.07 -5.90
N ASN A 179 1.91 -4.58 -7.09
CA ASN A 179 2.76 -4.72 -8.27
C ASN A 179 4.00 -3.82 -8.25
N ASP A 180 4.15 -2.90 -7.30
CA ASP A 180 5.43 -2.22 -7.03
C ASP A 180 6.53 -3.17 -6.49
N HIS A 181 6.15 -4.36 -5.99
CA HIS A 181 7.06 -5.47 -5.70
C HIS A 181 7.82 -5.94 -6.97
N GLY A 182 7.14 -5.91 -8.12
CA GLY A 182 7.63 -6.47 -9.38
C GLY A 182 7.58 -8.00 -9.42
N GLY A 183 7.34 -8.54 -10.61
CA GLY A 183 7.25 -9.98 -10.86
C GLY A 183 8.13 -10.47 -11.98
N GLY A 184 7.96 -11.74 -12.32
CA GLY A 184 8.52 -12.34 -13.51
C GLY A 184 8.07 -11.62 -14.80
N PRO A 185 8.90 -11.61 -15.85
CA PRO A 185 8.64 -10.85 -17.07
C PRO A 185 7.37 -11.27 -17.81
N PHE A 186 6.78 -12.41 -17.47
CA PHE A 186 5.62 -12.98 -18.15
C PHE A 186 4.46 -13.27 -17.20
N ASP A 187 4.52 -12.79 -15.95
CA ASP A 187 3.49 -13.08 -14.94
C ASP A 187 2.13 -12.53 -15.36
N ILE A 188 2.06 -11.23 -15.68
CA ILE A 188 0.80 -10.56 -16.04
C ILE A 188 0.26 -11.00 -17.40
N HIS A 189 1.16 -11.21 -18.36
CA HIS A 189 0.76 -11.55 -19.73
C HIS A 189 1.68 -12.64 -20.31
N PRO A 190 1.44 -13.94 -20.01
CA PRO A 190 2.30 -15.04 -20.43
C PRO A 190 2.57 -15.14 -21.94
N GLY A 191 1.61 -14.73 -22.77
CA GLY A 191 1.73 -14.69 -24.23
C GLY A 191 2.16 -13.33 -24.82
N GLY A 192 2.58 -12.38 -23.98
CA GLY A 192 2.74 -10.97 -24.32
C GLY A 192 4.20 -10.50 -24.32
N PRO A 193 4.43 -9.19 -24.53
CA PRO A 193 5.75 -8.62 -24.36
C PRO A 193 6.21 -8.75 -22.90
N ALA A 194 7.51 -8.98 -22.72
CA ALA A 194 8.10 -9.07 -21.38
C ALA A 194 7.89 -7.77 -20.58
N TRP A 195 7.43 -7.89 -19.36
CA TRP A 195 7.32 -6.80 -18.40
C TRP A 195 8.68 -6.51 -17.76
N SER A 196 8.95 -5.22 -17.53
CA SER A 196 10.09 -4.75 -16.75
C SER A 196 9.61 -4.30 -15.38
N TYR A 197 10.51 -4.21 -14.40
CA TYR A 197 10.19 -3.64 -13.08
C TYR A 197 9.52 -2.26 -13.21
N THR A 198 10.03 -1.38 -14.08
CA THR A 198 9.41 -0.08 -14.34
C THR A 198 7.95 -0.20 -14.80
N ARG A 199 7.62 -1.19 -15.65
CA ARG A 199 6.25 -1.41 -16.14
C ARG A 199 5.32 -1.90 -15.01
N PHE A 200 5.82 -2.74 -14.11
CA PHE A 200 5.12 -3.14 -12.90
C PHE A 200 4.78 -1.93 -12.01
N VAL A 201 5.75 -1.03 -11.76
CA VAL A 201 5.49 0.23 -11.03
C VAL A 201 4.53 1.15 -11.79
N GLN A 202 4.53 1.17 -13.13
CA GLN A 202 3.51 1.94 -13.90
C GLN A 202 2.09 1.45 -13.67
N ASP A 203 1.92 0.13 -13.53
CA ASP A 203 0.63 -0.49 -13.29
C ASP A 203 0.11 -0.15 -11.89
N ASN A 204 0.98 -0.26 -10.89
CA ASN A 204 0.71 0.15 -9.51
C ASN A 204 0.33 1.64 -9.38
N ASP A 205 1.16 2.54 -9.93
CA ASP A 205 0.92 4.00 -9.92
C ASP A 205 -0.38 4.36 -10.67
N ALA A 206 -0.69 3.66 -11.77
CA ALA A 206 -1.95 3.84 -12.47
C ALA A 206 -3.16 3.47 -11.60
N ALA A 207 -3.10 2.36 -10.87
CA ALA A 207 -4.16 1.93 -9.96
C ALA A 207 -4.39 2.93 -8.82
N LEU A 208 -3.32 3.45 -8.22
CA LEU A 208 -3.39 4.51 -7.22
C LEU A 208 -4.03 5.78 -7.80
N GLY A 209 -3.55 6.25 -8.96
CA GLY A 209 -4.09 7.43 -9.62
C GLY A 209 -5.58 7.29 -9.95
N MET A 210 -6.00 6.14 -10.48
CA MET A 210 -7.40 5.86 -10.79
C MET A 210 -8.27 5.77 -9.51
N THR A 211 -7.70 5.29 -8.39
CA THR A 211 -8.38 5.27 -7.09
C THR A 211 -8.66 6.68 -6.57
N VAL A 212 -7.67 7.57 -6.63
CA VAL A 212 -7.84 8.97 -6.24
C VAL A 212 -8.84 9.67 -7.16
N ASP A 213 -8.79 9.41 -8.47
CA ASP A 213 -9.74 9.93 -9.46
C ASP A 213 -11.18 9.51 -9.15
N LEU A 214 -11.40 8.21 -8.91
CA LEU A 214 -12.70 7.64 -8.54
C LEU A 214 -13.26 8.25 -7.25
N ILE A 215 -12.46 8.30 -6.19
CA ILE A 215 -12.92 8.79 -4.89
C ILE A 215 -13.16 10.30 -4.93
N SER A 216 -12.28 11.05 -5.58
CA SER A 216 -12.36 12.51 -5.61
C SER A 216 -13.54 13.05 -6.43
N HIS A 217 -14.03 12.28 -7.41
CA HIS A 217 -15.26 12.57 -8.15
C HIS A 217 -16.54 12.04 -7.48
N SER A 218 -16.41 11.36 -6.34
CA SER A 218 -17.54 10.78 -5.62
C SER A 218 -18.08 11.70 -4.50
N PRO A 219 -19.29 11.44 -3.98
CA PRO A 219 -19.81 12.13 -2.80
C PRO A 219 -18.96 11.94 -1.53
N CYS A 220 -18.04 10.97 -1.52
CA CYS A 220 -17.16 10.67 -0.38
C CYS A 220 -15.98 11.65 -0.24
N TRP A 221 -15.62 12.39 -1.31
CA TRP A 221 -14.37 13.15 -1.38
C TRP A 221 -14.16 14.13 -0.22
N LYS A 222 -15.20 14.92 0.10
CA LYS A 222 -15.14 16.01 1.07
C LYS A 222 -14.67 15.60 2.47
N ASP A 223 -14.91 14.35 2.86
CA ASP A 223 -14.65 13.81 4.20
C ASP A 223 -13.59 12.69 4.16
N THR A 224 -12.83 12.57 3.07
CA THR A 224 -11.83 11.51 2.88
C THR A 224 -10.40 12.05 2.94
N VAL A 225 -9.51 11.29 3.59
CA VAL A 225 -8.06 11.38 3.41
C VAL A 225 -7.53 10.00 3.06
N ILE A 226 -6.62 9.95 2.09
CA ILE A 226 -5.93 8.75 1.63
C ILE A 226 -4.47 8.87 2.07
N PHE A 227 -3.98 7.87 2.79
CA PHE A 227 -2.57 7.73 3.13
C PHE A 227 -1.99 6.60 2.27
N VAL A 228 -0.82 6.84 1.68
CA VAL A 228 -0.10 5.86 0.85
C VAL A 228 1.28 5.66 1.44
N VAL A 229 1.66 4.41 1.66
CA VAL A 229 2.94 3.97 2.24
C VAL A 229 3.24 2.57 1.70
N GLU A 230 4.52 2.21 1.60
CA GLU A 230 4.96 0.85 1.24
C GLU A 230 4.97 -0.05 2.50
N ASP A 231 4.87 -1.36 2.32
CA ASP A 231 4.98 -2.32 3.43
C ASP A 231 6.41 -2.39 3.96
N ASP A 232 7.42 -2.25 3.10
CA ASP A 232 8.83 -2.22 3.48
C ASP A 232 9.69 -1.39 2.52
N VAL A 233 10.97 -1.27 2.85
CA VAL A 233 11.98 -0.66 1.99
C VAL A 233 12.88 -1.67 1.29
N GLN A 234 12.82 -2.97 1.62
CA GLN A 234 13.71 -4.10 1.33
C GLN A 234 14.99 -3.79 0.52
N ASN A 235 14.86 -3.42 -0.76
CA ASN A 235 15.98 -3.18 -1.68
C ASN A 235 16.23 -1.70 -2.05
N GLY A 236 15.51 -0.78 -1.42
CA GLY A 236 15.59 0.66 -1.56
C GLY A 236 16.91 1.20 -1.02
N LEU A 237 17.70 1.81 -1.91
CA LEU A 237 18.89 2.54 -1.50
C LEU A 237 18.55 4.02 -1.33
N ASP A 238 18.69 4.51 -0.10
CA ASP A 238 18.46 5.90 0.23
C ASP A 238 19.70 6.53 0.90
N HIS A 239 20.01 7.77 0.52
CA HIS A 239 21.21 8.48 0.98
C HIS A 239 21.12 9.02 2.41
N ARG A 240 19.93 9.01 3.04
CA ARG A 240 19.74 9.40 4.45
C ARG A 240 19.77 8.17 5.36
N ASN A 241 18.97 7.17 5.04
CA ASN A 241 18.72 6.01 5.88
C ASN A 241 18.04 4.92 5.03
N GLY A 242 18.52 3.69 5.08
CA GLY A 242 18.01 2.60 4.24
C GLY A 242 16.55 2.28 4.49
N GLU A 243 16.05 2.58 5.69
CA GLU A 243 14.67 2.40 6.13
C GLU A 243 13.76 3.60 5.81
N ARG A 244 14.15 4.48 4.88
CA ARG A 244 13.28 5.57 4.40
C ARG A 244 12.45 5.11 3.20
N SER A 245 11.12 5.11 3.35
CA SER A 245 10.13 4.82 2.31
C SER A 245 9.41 6.09 1.80
N ILE A 246 8.56 5.92 0.79
CA ILE A 246 7.65 6.93 0.26
C ILE A 246 6.42 7.06 1.17
N PHE A 247 5.98 8.29 1.39
CA PHE A 247 4.71 8.58 2.06
C PHE A 247 3.95 9.69 1.32
N LEU A 248 2.67 9.45 1.03
CA LEU A 248 1.75 10.44 0.47
C LEU A 248 0.52 10.61 1.36
N ALA A 249 0.07 11.85 1.51
CA ALA A 249 -1.25 12.19 2.04
C ALA A 249 -2.03 12.92 0.94
N ILE A 250 -3.26 12.47 0.66
CA ILE A 250 -4.10 12.99 -0.42
C ILE A 250 -5.50 13.22 0.12
N GLY A 251 -6.05 14.41 -0.05
CA GLY A 251 -7.40 14.75 0.44
C GLY A 251 -7.66 16.26 0.37
N PRO A 252 -8.93 16.70 0.45
CA PRO A 252 -9.27 18.13 0.41
C PRO A 252 -8.60 18.93 1.52
N TRP A 253 -8.37 18.29 2.67
CA TRP A 253 -7.83 18.91 3.87
C TRP A 253 -6.29 18.84 3.95
N VAL A 254 -5.63 18.24 2.95
CA VAL A 254 -4.17 18.14 2.89
C VAL A 254 -3.61 19.36 2.16
N LYS A 255 -2.52 19.95 2.69
CA LYS A 255 -1.85 21.09 2.08
C LYS A 255 -1.30 20.72 0.70
N HIS A 256 -1.77 21.43 -0.32
CA HIS A 256 -1.29 21.22 -1.68
C HIS A 256 0.19 21.56 -1.82
N GLN A 257 0.91 20.68 -2.54
CA GLN A 257 2.32 20.85 -2.86
C GLN A 257 3.26 21.00 -1.65
N TYR A 258 2.80 20.61 -0.47
CA TYR A 258 3.55 20.66 0.78
C TYR A 258 4.48 19.45 0.91
N LEU A 259 5.65 19.67 1.53
CA LEU A 259 6.58 18.61 1.90
C LEU A 259 6.84 18.71 3.40
N GLY A 260 6.39 17.69 4.13
CA GLY A 260 6.67 17.56 5.55
C GLY A 260 8.17 17.36 5.80
N LYS A 261 8.69 17.97 6.85
CA LYS A 261 10.11 17.88 7.24
C LYS A 261 10.31 17.32 8.64
N GLN A 262 9.23 16.93 9.31
CA GLN A 262 9.31 16.23 10.58
C GLN A 262 9.68 14.76 10.36
N HIS A 263 10.09 14.09 11.44
CA HIS A 263 10.30 12.66 11.41
C HIS A 263 8.95 11.96 11.57
N TYR A 264 8.44 11.44 10.46
CA TYR A 264 7.27 10.57 10.41
C TYR A 264 7.72 9.11 10.40
N SER A 265 6.84 8.26 10.91
CA SER A 265 6.96 6.81 10.78
C SER A 265 5.60 6.21 10.44
N LEU A 266 5.52 4.92 10.14
CA LEU A 266 4.25 4.19 10.02
C LEU A 266 3.33 4.43 11.24
N ALA A 267 3.87 4.46 12.47
CA ALA A 267 3.11 4.81 13.69
C ALA A 267 2.49 6.23 13.67
N SER A 268 3.05 7.18 12.89
CA SER A 268 2.48 8.52 12.69
C SER A 268 1.16 8.47 11.93
N ILE A 269 1.01 7.52 11.01
CA ILE A 269 -0.21 7.29 10.25
C ILE A 269 -1.30 6.85 11.23
N PHE A 270 -1.08 5.81 12.04
CA PHE A 270 -2.09 5.34 12.99
C PHE A 270 -2.40 6.34 14.09
N LYS A 271 -1.41 7.08 14.60
CA LYS A 271 -1.68 8.19 15.51
C LYS A 271 -2.65 9.19 14.88
N THR A 272 -2.43 9.55 13.62
CA THR A 272 -3.29 10.49 12.90
C THR A 272 -4.68 9.91 12.63
N VAL A 273 -4.78 8.64 12.22
CA VAL A 273 -6.05 7.93 12.05
C VAL A 273 -6.85 7.92 13.36
N ASN A 274 -6.21 7.59 14.48
CA ASN A 274 -6.82 7.61 15.80
C ASN A 274 -7.36 9.03 16.13
N LEU A 275 -6.57 10.08 15.90
CA LEU A 275 -7.00 11.45 16.13
C LEU A 275 -8.17 11.89 15.24
N ILE A 276 -8.17 11.54 13.96
CA ILE A 276 -9.26 11.84 13.01
C ILE A 276 -10.55 11.15 13.44
N LEU A 277 -10.47 9.87 13.83
CA LEU A 277 -11.63 9.06 14.19
C LEU A 277 -12.10 9.27 15.64
N GLY A 278 -11.36 10.04 16.44
CA GLY A 278 -11.65 10.28 17.86
C GLY A 278 -11.39 9.08 18.76
N LEU A 279 -10.39 8.26 18.40
CA LEU A 279 -10.01 7.03 19.11
C LEU A 279 -8.87 7.29 20.10
N PRO A 280 -8.80 6.54 21.21
CA PRO A 280 -7.60 6.51 22.03
C PRO A 280 -6.46 5.83 21.25
N PRO A 281 -5.19 6.08 21.62
CA PRO A 281 -4.07 5.31 21.06
C PRO A 281 -4.23 3.83 21.40
N LEU A 282 -3.88 2.95 20.45
CA LEU A 282 -3.96 1.51 20.66
C LEU A 282 -2.91 1.01 21.66
N ASN A 283 -1.72 1.63 21.63
CA ASN A 283 -0.57 1.27 22.44
C ASN A 283 0.35 2.50 22.67
N GLN A 284 1.47 2.28 23.37
CA GLN A 284 2.42 3.36 23.70
C GLN A 284 3.16 3.96 22.50
N TYR A 285 3.38 3.19 21.43
CA TYR A 285 4.07 3.65 20.23
C TYR A 285 3.20 4.66 19.48
N ASP A 286 1.92 4.34 19.28
CA ASP A 286 0.92 5.26 18.71
C ASP A 286 0.81 6.55 19.53
N LEU A 287 0.82 6.44 20.86
CA LEU A 287 0.76 7.61 21.74
C LEU A 287 1.99 8.52 21.56
N ALA A 288 3.17 7.92 21.50
CA ALA A 288 4.45 8.62 21.45
C ALA A 288 4.85 9.15 20.06
N ALA A 289 4.28 8.59 18.98
CA ALA A 289 4.62 8.98 17.61
C ALA A 289 4.35 10.48 17.32
N THR A 290 5.05 11.05 16.33
CA THR A 290 4.69 12.36 15.77
C THR A 290 3.38 12.22 15.01
N ASP A 291 2.43 13.16 15.12
CA ASP A 291 1.24 13.16 14.26
C ASP A 291 1.52 13.87 12.92
N LEU A 292 0.60 13.74 11.95
CA LEU A 292 0.74 14.34 10.63
C LEU A 292 0.08 15.73 10.51
N ARG A 293 -0.25 16.40 11.63
CA ARG A 293 -1.07 17.63 11.60
C ARG A 293 -0.47 18.77 10.79
N ASP A 294 0.85 18.82 10.63
CA ASP A 294 1.50 19.84 9.82
C ASP A 294 1.22 19.70 8.32
N MET A 295 0.76 18.53 7.86
CA MET A 295 0.30 18.30 6.50
C MET A 295 -1.13 18.76 6.25
N PHE A 296 -1.92 19.06 7.28
CA PHE A 296 -3.34 19.44 7.16
C PHE A 296 -3.57 20.95 7.24
N THR A 297 -4.64 21.41 6.60
CA THR A 297 -5.11 22.81 6.57
C THR A 297 -6.55 22.92 7.07
N ASP A 298 -6.94 24.09 7.55
CA ASP A 298 -8.32 24.41 7.92
C ASP A 298 -9.17 24.90 6.73
N SER A 299 -8.52 25.11 5.59
CA SER A 299 -9.11 25.63 4.35
C SER A 299 -9.04 24.55 3.27
N PRO A 300 -10.12 23.76 3.07
CA PRO A 300 -10.09 22.62 2.18
C PRO A 300 -10.17 23.02 0.70
N ASP A 301 -9.51 22.24 -0.16
CA ASP A 301 -9.65 22.30 -1.62
C ASP A 301 -10.41 21.07 -2.12
N TYR A 302 -11.68 21.24 -2.47
CA TYR A 302 -12.52 20.14 -2.96
C TYR A 302 -12.36 19.85 -4.46
N THR A 303 -11.39 20.48 -5.14
CA THR A 303 -11.14 20.20 -6.56
C THR A 303 -10.79 18.73 -6.75
N PRO A 304 -11.51 17.99 -7.62
CA PRO A 304 -11.22 16.59 -7.86
C PRO A 304 -9.91 16.41 -8.61
N TYR A 305 -9.27 15.26 -8.40
CA TYR A 305 -8.12 14.84 -9.19
C TYR A 305 -8.62 14.19 -10.47
N ASN A 306 -8.04 14.56 -11.62
CA ASN A 306 -8.28 13.87 -12.88
C ASN A 306 -7.09 12.95 -13.16
N PHE A 307 -7.36 11.65 -13.33
CA PHE A 307 -6.33 10.67 -13.64
C PHE A 307 -5.47 11.08 -14.85
N GLN A 308 -4.17 10.88 -14.73
CA GLN A 308 -3.19 11.16 -15.77
C GLN A 308 -2.37 9.91 -16.02
N THR A 309 -2.30 9.44 -17.28
CA THR A 309 -1.40 8.33 -17.63
C THR A 309 0.05 8.77 -17.45
N VAL A 310 0.76 8.10 -16.53
CA VAL A 310 2.17 8.37 -16.29
C VAL A 310 3.02 7.75 -17.39
N VAL A 311 3.83 8.60 -18.01
CA VAL A 311 4.86 8.20 -18.96
C VAL A 311 6.18 8.46 -18.26
N TYR A 312 6.94 7.42 -17.94
CA TYR A 312 8.27 7.59 -17.35
C TYR A 312 9.14 8.44 -18.28
N ALA A 313 9.82 9.42 -17.69
CA ALA A 313 10.75 10.26 -18.43
C ALA A 313 11.86 9.37 -19.01
N LYS A 314 12.04 9.41 -20.34
CA LYS A 314 13.11 8.66 -21.02
C LYS A 314 14.52 9.23 -20.76
N GLY A 315 14.59 10.36 -20.07
CA GLY A 315 15.80 11.09 -19.72
C GLY A 315 15.49 12.55 -19.44
N ALA A 316 16.49 13.30 -18.97
CA ALA A 316 16.32 14.73 -18.70
C ALA A 316 16.14 15.52 -20.00
N SER A 317 14.98 16.15 -20.16
CA SER A 317 14.73 17.06 -21.29
C SER A 317 15.58 18.33 -21.16
N LYS A 318 15.78 19.07 -22.26
CA LYS A 318 16.47 20.38 -22.21
C LYS A 318 15.79 21.34 -21.23
N ALA A 319 14.46 21.30 -21.16
CA ALA A 319 13.69 22.11 -20.22
C ALA A 319 13.95 21.70 -18.77
N TRP A 320 14.02 20.38 -18.48
CA TRP A 320 14.37 19.91 -17.14
C TRP A 320 15.77 20.35 -16.75
N ILE A 321 16.78 20.17 -17.62
CA ILE A 321 18.17 20.57 -17.35
C ILE A 321 18.25 22.07 -17.01
N GLU A 322 17.58 22.91 -17.80
CA GLU A 322 17.56 24.35 -17.56
C GLU A 322 16.89 24.70 -16.23
N LEU A 323 15.69 24.17 -15.98
CA LEU A 323 14.94 24.43 -14.75
C LEU A 323 15.66 23.92 -13.49
N ALA A 324 16.39 22.81 -13.61
CA ALA A 324 17.16 22.23 -12.52
C ALA A 324 18.49 22.95 -12.28
N SER A 325 19.02 23.72 -13.24
CA SER A 325 20.32 24.41 -13.11
C SER A 325 20.37 25.43 -11.96
N HIS A 326 19.21 25.89 -11.49
CA HIS A 326 19.06 26.85 -10.39
C HIS A 326 18.76 26.21 -9.03
N ILE A 327 18.75 24.87 -8.95
CA ILE A 327 18.44 24.11 -7.74
C ILE A 327 19.73 23.78 -7.00
N ASP A 328 19.73 23.93 -5.66
CA ASP A 328 20.88 23.56 -4.84
C ASP A 328 20.93 22.05 -4.60
N PHE A 329 21.91 21.39 -5.23
CA PHE A 329 22.18 19.95 -5.03
C PHE A 329 23.37 19.67 -4.10
N ARG A 330 23.92 20.67 -3.40
CA ARG A 330 25.08 20.48 -2.49
C ARG A 330 24.77 19.58 -1.30
N ARG A 331 23.49 19.45 -0.93
CA ARG A 331 23.03 18.50 0.08
C ARG A 331 21.82 17.75 -0.47
N PRO A 332 21.70 16.45 -0.18
CA PRO A 332 20.48 15.73 -0.48
C PRO A 332 19.29 16.37 0.26
N ASP A 333 18.14 16.40 -0.42
CA ASP A 333 16.87 16.89 0.12
C ASP A 333 16.89 18.39 0.50
N ALA A 334 17.67 19.20 -0.21
CA ALA A 334 17.82 20.63 0.05
C ALA A 334 16.70 21.49 -0.58
N ASP A 335 16.20 21.12 -1.77
CA ASP A 335 15.26 21.90 -2.57
C ASP A 335 14.26 21.01 -3.35
N GLU A 336 13.68 19.99 -2.70
CA GLU A 336 12.85 18.97 -3.37
C GLU A 336 11.58 19.54 -4.00
N VAL A 337 10.98 20.56 -3.39
CA VAL A 337 9.80 21.24 -3.95
C VAL A 337 10.14 21.93 -5.28
N LYS A 338 11.34 22.52 -5.40
CA LYS A 338 11.80 23.10 -6.66
C LYS A 338 12.11 22.01 -7.69
N LEU A 339 12.72 20.90 -7.25
CA LEU A 339 13.03 19.77 -8.13
C LEU A 339 11.75 19.15 -8.71
N ARG A 340 10.76 18.85 -7.86
CA ARG A 340 9.44 18.39 -8.28
C ARG A 340 8.81 19.37 -9.27
N THR A 341 8.84 20.67 -8.96
CA THR A 341 8.28 21.71 -9.84
C THR A 341 8.98 21.77 -11.19
N ALA A 342 10.30 21.60 -11.23
CA ALA A 342 11.07 21.54 -12.47
C ALA A 342 10.67 20.34 -13.34
N ILE A 343 10.56 19.14 -12.72
CA ILE A 343 10.13 17.91 -13.40
C ILE A 343 8.71 18.07 -13.95
N MET A 344 7.77 18.53 -13.12
CA MET A 344 6.38 18.71 -13.56
C MET A 344 6.28 19.66 -14.75
N LYS A 345 6.96 20.82 -14.67
CA LYS A 345 6.95 21.80 -15.77
C LYS A 345 7.61 21.26 -17.04
N SER A 346 8.71 20.51 -16.92
CA SER A 346 9.41 19.96 -18.07
C SER A 346 8.61 18.87 -18.80
N GLU A 347 7.74 18.16 -18.08
CA GLU A 347 6.85 17.12 -18.61
C GLU A 347 5.45 17.66 -19.00
N GLY A 348 5.21 18.97 -18.86
CA GLY A 348 3.92 19.59 -19.18
C GLY A 348 2.80 19.17 -18.23
N LEU A 349 3.11 18.91 -16.95
CA LEU A 349 2.16 18.51 -15.92
C LEU A 349 1.63 19.72 -15.12
N PRO A 350 0.35 19.72 -14.73
CA PRO A 350 -0.68 18.77 -15.15
C PRO A 350 -1.04 18.97 -16.63
N ARG A 351 -1.29 17.88 -17.35
CA ARG A 351 -1.75 17.96 -18.75
C ARG A 351 -3.22 18.39 -18.76
N PRO A 352 -3.66 19.15 -19.76
CA PRO A 352 -5.09 19.43 -19.93
C PRO A 352 -5.88 18.12 -20.06
N PRO A 353 -7.16 18.09 -19.63
CA PRO A 353 -8.01 16.92 -19.83
C PRO A 353 -8.06 16.57 -21.33
N HIS A 354 -7.87 15.29 -21.66
CA HIS A 354 -7.94 14.78 -23.02
C HIS A 354 -9.37 14.53 -23.47
#